data_AF-A0A933Z6D3-F1
#
_entry.id   AF-A0A933Z6D3-F1
#
_cell.length_a   1.000
_cell.length_b   1.000
_cell.length_c   1.000
_cell.angle_alpha   90.00
_cell.angle_beta   90.00
_cell.angle_gamma   90.00
#
_symmetry.space_group_name_H-M   'P 1'
#
loop_
_entity.id
_entity.type
_entity.pdbx_description
1 polymer ?
#
loop_
_entity_poly.entity_id
_entity_poly.type
_entity_poly.pdbx_seq_one_letter_code
_entity_poly.pdbx_strand_id
1 'polypeptide(L)'
;MTSGDEAGGQTFLALYAEEALRGEAVRYRARWIFLLLALLMACFMLAVDRYRPVAYTSLAFLVIAAAYNYLLGRRLRRSPLPAWLRYLPTSMDILLVTLFNYLISVYGEPLAVATSAIILIYPVILLFVGLRLDKGLLVYAIALTLFCFNLAYFLRYPHMNPDLVRQVVSADITGQVFKSIFLLGFGLSLLFIHRTIRRLVEEQAAMFQERQATEERHLATLEAQVAQRTQELSQANQDLRQALAEVKALSGLLPICSHCKKIRDDQGYWQALEKYIAAHSQASFSHGVCPECLVEHYPEYGDIILAETPAPDKKG
;
A
#
# COMPACT_ATOMS: atom_id res chain seq x y z
N MET A 1 -20.34 0.32 4.00
CA MET A 1 -19.49 0.29 5.21
C MET A 1 -18.64 -0.99 5.34
N THR A 2 -18.55 -1.87 4.32
CA THR A 2 -17.77 -3.13 4.42
C THR A 2 -16.55 -3.20 3.49
N SER A 3 -16.26 -2.17 2.68
CA SER A 3 -15.21 -2.25 1.66
C SER A 3 -13.85 -1.67 2.07
N GLY A 4 -13.77 -0.91 3.17
CA GLY A 4 -12.52 -0.26 3.62
C GLY A 4 -11.69 -1.12 4.59
N ASP A 5 -12.35 -1.72 5.59
CA ASP A 5 -11.71 -2.56 6.62
C ASP A 5 -11.15 -3.88 6.08
N GLU A 6 -11.86 -4.52 5.14
CA GLU A 6 -11.34 -5.70 4.44
C GLU A 6 -10.14 -5.33 3.57
N ALA A 7 -10.13 -4.14 2.96
CA ALA A 7 -9.03 -3.69 2.11
C ALA A 7 -7.74 -3.48 2.92
N GLY A 8 -7.78 -2.88 4.12
CA GLY A 8 -6.57 -2.67 4.94
C GLY A 8 -5.90 -3.96 5.42
N GLY A 9 -6.69 -4.91 5.93
CA GLY A 9 -6.21 -6.22 6.40
C GLY A 9 -5.78 -7.15 5.26
N GLN A 10 -6.51 -7.14 4.13
CA GLN A 10 -6.14 -7.90 2.93
C GLN A 10 -4.90 -7.31 2.26
N THR A 11 -4.70 -5.99 2.28
CA THR A 11 -3.51 -5.34 1.69
C THR A 11 -2.24 -5.76 2.44
N PHE A 12 -2.27 -5.86 3.76
CA PHE A 12 -1.10 -6.28 4.54
C PHE A 12 -0.75 -7.77 4.36
N LEU A 13 -1.75 -8.66 4.41
CA LEU A 13 -1.54 -10.08 4.13
C LEU A 13 -1.12 -10.33 2.69
N ALA A 14 -1.64 -9.56 1.73
CA ALA A 14 -1.20 -9.59 0.34
C ALA A 14 0.24 -9.08 0.18
N LEU A 15 0.62 -8.00 0.88
CA LEU A 15 2.00 -7.50 0.90
C LEU A 15 2.98 -8.55 1.42
N TYR A 16 2.61 -9.24 2.51
CA TYR A 16 3.43 -10.30 3.10
C TYR A 16 3.56 -11.51 2.18
N ALA A 17 2.48 -11.90 1.49
CA ALA A 17 2.50 -12.95 0.47
C ALA A 17 3.36 -12.54 -0.75
N GLU A 18 3.30 -11.27 -1.16
CA GLU A 18 4.11 -10.73 -2.25
C GLU A 18 5.60 -10.68 -1.88
N GLU A 19 5.94 -10.29 -0.65
CA GLU A 19 7.30 -10.34 -0.12
C GLU A 19 7.82 -11.76 0.04
N ALA A 20 6.98 -12.71 0.45
CA ALA A 20 7.34 -14.13 0.46
C ALA A 20 7.67 -14.64 -0.95
N LEU A 21 6.90 -14.23 -1.97
CA LEU A 21 7.19 -14.55 -3.38
C LEU A 21 8.48 -13.88 -3.89
N ARG A 22 8.74 -12.61 -3.52
CA ARG A 22 10.02 -11.94 -3.80
C ARG A 22 11.19 -12.68 -3.15
N GLY A 23 11.02 -13.17 -1.92
CA GLY A 23 12.00 -14.01 -1.22
C GLY A 23 12.29 -15.34 -1.94
N GLU A 24 11.29 -15.96 -2.57
CA GLU A 24 11.51 -17.16 -3.38
C GLU A 24 12.24 -16.86 -4.70
N ALA A 25 11.98 -15.72 -5.33
CA ALA A 25 12.67 -15.29 -6.55
C ALA A 25 14.15 -14.94 -6.30
N VAL A 26 14.46 -14.24 -5.20
CA VAL A 26 15.84 -13.94 -4.80
C VAL A 26 16.61 -15.24 -4.55
N ARG A 27 15.99 -16.24 -3.90
CA ARG A 27 16.59 -17.55 -3.69
C ARG A 27 16.84 -18.32 -4.98
N TYR A 28 15.90 -18.28 -5.93
CA TYR A 28 16.09 -18.94 -7.22
C TYR A 28 17.38 -18.42 -7.89
N ARG A 29 17.61 -17.09 -7.85
CA ARG A 29 18.85 -16.47 -8.34
C ARG A 29 20.06 -16.86 -7.49
N ALA A 30 19.96 -16.82 -6.17
CA ALA A 30 21.06 -17.20 -5.26
C ALA A 30 21.49 -18.67 -5.45
N ARG A 31 20.57 -19.59 -5.72
CA ARG A 31 20.91 -21.00 -6.01
C ARG A 31 21.70 -21.16 -7.30
N TRP A 32 21.44 -20.35 -8.34
CA TRP A 32 22.28 -20.35 -9.53
C TRP A 32 23.70 -19.87 -9.24
N ILE A 33 23.86 -18.85 -8.39
CA ILE A 33 25.18 -18.38 -7.93
C ILE A 33 25.89 -19.50 -7.16
N PHE A 34 25.20 -20.19 -6.26
CA PHE A 34 25.74 -21.30 -5.50
C PHE A 34 26.18 -22.47 -6.39
N LEU A 35 25.33 -22.88 -7.34
CA LEU A 35 25.63 -23.92 -8.32
C LEU A 35 26.80 -23.53 -9.22
N LEU A 36 26.90 -22.26 -9.62
CA LEU A 36 28.03 -21.73 -10.39
C LEU A 36 29.34 -21.82 -9.59
N LEU A 37 29.33 -21.42 -8.31
CA LEU A 37 30.51 -21.52 -7.44
C LEU A 37 30.96 -22.98 -7.28
N ALA A 38 30.00 -23.89 -7.06
CA ALA A 38 30.28 -25.31 -6.94
C ALA A 38 30.79 -25.92 -8.26
N LEU A 39 30.28 -25.47 -9.42
CA LEU A 39 30.78 -25.83 -10.74
C LEU A 39 32.23 -25.36 -10.94
N LEU A 40 32.55 -24.11 -10.58
CA LEU A 40 33.92 -23.59 -10.66
C LEU A 40 34.89 -24.43 -9.81
N MET A 41 34.47 -24.80 -8.59
CA MET A 41 35.27 -25.67 -7.73
C MET A 41 35.46 -27.07 -8.33
N ALA A 42 34.41 -27.67 -8.89
CA ALA A 42 34.49 -28.97 -9.56
C ALA A 42 35.39 -28.93 -10.80
N CYS A 43 35.33 -27.85 -11.59
CA CYS A 43 36.22 -27.62 -12.73
C CYS A 43 37.69 -27.48 -12.29
N PHE A 44 37.95 -26.76 -11.20
CA PHE A 44 39.29 -26.68 -10.62
C PHE A 44 39.80 -28.06 -10.18
N MET A 45 38.94 -28.89 -9.58
CA MET A 45 39.29 -30.25 -9.18
C MET A 45 39.60 -31.17 -10.37
N LEU A 46 39.04 -30.94 -11.57
CA LEU A 46 39.41 -31.69 -12.78
C LEU A 46 40.87 -31.46 -13.19
N ALA A 47 41.40 -30.27 -12.90
CA ALA A 47 42.79 -29.92 -13.19
C ALA A 47 43.79 -30.57 -12.22
N VAL A 48 43.30 -31.18 -11.13
CA VAL A 48 44.14 -31.84 -10.11
C VAL A 48 43.86 -33.34 -10.11
N ASP A 49 44.83 -34.14 -10.56
CA ASP A 49 44.67 -35.60 -10.78
C ASP A 49 44.12 -36.36 -9.55
N ARG A 50 44.57 -35.99 -8.35
CA ARG A 50 44.10 -36.56 -7.08
C ARG A 50 42.59 -36.40 -6.87
N TYR A 51 41.99 -35.32 -7.38
CA TYR A 51 40.58 -34.97 -7.16
C TYR A 51 39.67 -35.25 -8.36
N ARG A 52 40.17 -35.79 -9.47
CA ARG A 52 39.33 -36.18 -10.63
C ARG A 52 38.10 -37.04 -10.27
N PRO A 53 38.19 -38.11 -9.44
CA PRO A 53 36.99 -38.88 -9.08
C PRO A 53 35.98 -38.05 -8.27
N VAL A 54 36.45 -37.12 -7.43
CA VAL A 54 35.60 -36.16 -6.71
C VAL A 54 34.91 -35.23 -7.70
N ALA A 55 35.65 -34.72 -8.68
CA ALA A 55 35.12 -33.81 -9.68
C ALA A 55 34.01 -34.48 -10.52
N TYR A 56 34.22 -35.70 -11.02
CA TYR A 56 33.20 -36.41 -11.79
C TYR A 56 31.92 -36.70 -10.99
N THR A 57 32.07 -37.18 -9.75
CA THR A 57 30.91 -37.43 -8.87
C THR A 57 30.18 -36.14 -8.52
N SER A 58 30.91 -35.07 -8.23
CA SER A 58 30.34 -33.76 -7.92
C SER A 58 29.63 -33.12 -9.11
N LEU A 59 30.18 -33.25 -10.32
CA LEU A 59 29.55 -32.78 -11.55
C LEU A 59 28.23 -33.48 -11.83
N ALA A 60 28.13 -34.80 -11.60
CA ALA A 60 26.87 -35.52 -11.75
C ALA A 60 25.80 -35.00 -10.80
N PHE A 61 26.14 -34.77 -9.52
CA PHE A 61 25.22 -34.17 -8.55
C PHE A 61 24.85 -32.73 -8.88
N LEU A 62 25.78 -31.93 -9.41
CA LEU A 62 25.51 -30.57 -9.87
C LEU A 62 24.53 -30.53 -11.03
N VAL A 63 24.61 -31.47 -11.98
CA VAL A 63 23.64 -31.61 -13.07
C VAL A 63 22.25 -31.93 -12.52
N ILE A 64 22.15 -32.86 -11.58
CA ILE A 64 20.87 -33.21 -10.91
C ILE A 64 20.32 -31.98 -10.18
N ALA A 65 21.15 -31.27 -9.41
CA ALA A 65 20.75 -30.08 -8.67
C ALA A 65 20.31 -28.93 -9.59
N ALA A 66 21.00 -28.74 -10.73
CA ALA A 66 20.65 -27.74 -11.74
C ALA A 66 19.34 -28.09 -12.45
N ALA A 67 19.15 -29.36 -12.84
CA ALA A 67 17.90 -29.84 -13.45
C ALA A 67 16.72 -29.67 -12.49
N TYR A 68 16.91 -30.03 -11.21
CA TYR A 68 15.91 -29.79 -10.17
C TYR A 68 15.61 -28.30 -10.00
N ASN A 69 16.63 -27.44 -9.92
CA ASN A 69 16.44 -26.01 -9.74
C ASN A 69 15.72 -25.38 -10.95
N TYR A 70 16.01 -25.84 -12.16
CA TYR A 70 15.31 -25.44 -13.38
C TYR A 70 13.83 -25.82 -13.35
N LEU A 71 13.52 -27.08 -12.99
CA LEU A 71 12.13 -27.56 -12.86
C LEU A 71 11.37 -26.79 -11.79
N LEU A 72 12.02 -26.53 -10.65
CA LEU A 72 11.47 -25.73 -9.56
C LEU A 72 11.13 -24.32 -10.03
N GLY A 73 12.05 -23.65 -10.74
CA GLY A 73 11.83 -22.32 -11.30
C GLY A 73 10.67 -22.27 -12.30
N ARG A 74 10.55 -23.31 -13.14
CA ARG A 74 9.44 -23.40 -14.11
C ARG A 74 8.08 -23.60 -13.43
N ARG A 75 8.05 -24.33 -12.32
CA ARG A 75 6.83 -24.55 -11.52
C ARG A 75 6.45 -23.32 -10.71
N LEU A 76 7.43 -22.60 -10.16
CA LEU A 76 7.25 -21.36 -9.42
C LEU A 76 6.53 -20.27 -10.24
N ARG A 77 6.78 -20.23 -11.56
CA ARG A 77 6.10 -19.30 -12.48
C ARG A 77 4.63 -19.61 -12.74
N ARG A 78 4.15 -20.81 -12.39
CA ARG A 78 2.80 -21.28 -12.71
C ARG A 78 1.88 -21.38 -11.49
N SER A 79 2.44 -21.76 -10.34
CA SER A 79 1.64 -21.99 -9.12
C SER A 79 2.53 -21.93 -7.88
N PRO A 80 2.00 -21.45 -6.74
CA PRO A 80 2.69 -21.55 -5.45
C PRO A 80 2.99 -23.03 -5.11
N LEU A 81 4.12 -23.26 -4.45
CA LEU A 81 4.56 -24.62 -4.07
C LEU A 81 3.73 -25.16 -2.89
N PRO A 82 3.36 -26.46 -2.88
CA PRO A 82 2.77 -27.08 -1.71
C PRO A 82 3.76 -27.12 -0.54
N ALA A 83 3.25 -27.02 0.70
CA ALA A 83 4.06 -26.79 1.90
C ALA A 83 5.23 -27.77 2.10
N TRP A 84 5.04 -29.06 1.81
CA TRP A 84 6.08 -30.09 1.94
C TRP A 84 7.21 -29.94 0.91
N LEU A 85 6.92 -29.42 -0.28
CA LEU A 85 7.89 -29.25 -1.35
C LEU A 85 8.84 -28.06 -1.10
N ARG A 86 8.56 -27.25 -0.07
CA ARG A 86 9.38 -26.10 0.36
C ARG A 86 10.67 -26.54 1.09
N TYR A 87 10.67 -27.74 1.67
CA TYR A 87 11.81 -28.32 2.41
C TYR A 87 12.83 -28.99 1.48
N LEU A 88 12.38 -29.49 0.33
CA LEU A 88 13.20 -30.28 -0.59
C LEU A 88 14.40 -29.49 -1.17
N PRO A 89 14.27 -28.21 -1.60
CA PRO A 89 15.40 -27.41 -2.04
C PRO A 89 16.49 -27.25 -0.97
N THR A 90 16.07 -26.92 0.27
CA THR A 90 17.00 -26.73 1.38
C THR A 90 17.70 -28.04 1.75
N SER A 91 16.98 -29.16 1.68
CA SER A 91 17.56 -30.48 1.90
C SER A 91 18.62 -30.82 0.87
N MET A 92 18.34 -30.56 -0.42
CA MET A 92 19.31 -30.76 -1.50
C MET A 92 20.56 -29.89 -1.32
N ASP A 93 20.41 -28.63 -0.92
CA ASP A 93 21.56 -27.72 -0.72
C ASP A 93 22.46 -28.23 0.42
N ILE A 94 21.88 -28.61 1.56
CA ILE A 94 22.63 -29.17 2.71
C ILE A 94 23.29 -30.50 2.35
N LEU A 95 22.57 -31.41 1.69
CA LEU A 95 23.10 -32.70 1.28
C LEU A 95 24.21 -32.57 0.25
N LEU A 96 24.09 -31.65 -0.72
CA LEU A 96 25.12 -31.39 -1.73
C LEU A 96 26.42 -30.90 -1.09
N VAL A 97 26.34 -29.94 -0.16
CA VAL A 97 27.52 -29.45 0.59
C VAL A 97 28.14 -30.56 1.42
N THR A 98 27.31 -31.34 2.12
CA THR A 98 27.75 -32.45 2.96
C THR A 98 28.47 -33.51 2.12
N LEU A 99 27.86 -33.91 1.01
CA LEU A 99 28.41 -34.89 0.08
C LEU A 99 29.73 -34.40 -0.51
N PHE A 100 29.79 -33.15 -0.93
CA PHE A 100 31.01 -32.57 -1.49
C PHE A 100 32.17 -32.58 -0.48
N ASN A 101 31.90 -32.15 0.75
CA ASN A 101 32.89 -32.19 1.83
C ASN A 101 33.33 -33.63 2.16
N TYR A 102 32.38 -34.57 2.17
CA TYR A 102 32.66 -35.99 2.41
C TYR A 102 33.51 -36.61 1.31
N LEU A 103 33.22 -36.34 0.03
CA LEU A 103 34.00 -36.87 -1.10
C LEU A 103 35.44 -36.35 -1.10
N ILE A 104 35.65 -35.07 -0.78
CA ILE A 104 37.02 -34.52 -0.63
C ILE A 104 37.77 -35.25 0.47
N SER A 105 37.08 -35.62 1.55
CA SER A 105 37.68 -36.38 2.67
C SER A 105 37.94 -37.86 2.36
N VAL A 106 37.14 -38.46 1.48
CA VAL A 106 37.32 -39.85 1.03
C VAL A 106 38.50 -39.98 0.07
N TYR A 107 38.56 -39.11 -0.95
CA TYR A 107 39.56 -39.18 -2.02
C TYR A 107 40.80 -38.33 -1.77
N GLY A 108 40.74 -37.39 -0.83
CA GLY A 108 41.85 -36.57 -0.36
C GLY A 108 42.27 -36.98 1.05
N GLU A 109 42.33 -35.99 1.95
CA GLU A 109 42.71 -36.22 3.34
C GLU A 109 41.48 -36.40 4.25
N PRO A 110 41.44 -37.43 5.12
CA PRO A 110 40.34 -37.65 6.05
C PRO A 110 39.96 -36.41 6.86
N LEU A 111 40.97 -35.61 7.24
CA LEU A 111 40.82 -34.39 8.04
C LEU A 111 39.95 -33.31 7.37
N ALA A 112 39.83 -33.35 6.04
CA ALA A 112 39.12 -32.34 5.26
C ALA A 112 37.67 -32.15 5.72
N VAL A 113 37.02 -33.22 6.24
CA VAL A 113 35.64 -33.13 6.74
C VAL A 113 35.49 -32.11 7.87
N ALA A 114 36.55 -31.88 8.65
CA ALA A 114 36.59 -30.94 9.76
C ALA A 114 37.29 -29.60 9.41
N THR A 115 38.24 -29.58 8.47
CA THR A 115 39.08 -28.39 8.23
C THR A 115 38.79 -27.66 6.92
N SER A 116 37.95 -28.21 6.06
CA SER A 116 37.63 -27.62 4.76
C SER A 116 36.87 -26.29 4.87
N ALA A 117 37.21 -25.34 3.99
CA ALA A 117 36.47 -24.08 3.84
C ALA A 117 35.01 -24.28 3.39
N ILE A 118 34.66 -25.45 2.83
CA ILE A 118 33.29 -25.81 2.44
C ILE A 118 32.33 -25.78 3.64
N ILE A 119 32.84 -25.98 4.86
CA ILE A 119 32.05 -25.90 6.09
C ILE A 119 31.44 -24.49 6.28
N LEU A 120 32.08 -23.44 5.76
CA LEU A 120 31.55 -22.07 5.81
C LEU A 120 30.28 -21.88 4.96
N ILE A 121 29.95 -22.84 4.09
CA ILE A 121 28.73 -22.79 3.28
C ILE A 121 27.49 -23.11 4.12
N TYR A 122 27.59 -23.93 5.17
CA TYR A 122 26.46 -24.23 6.06
C TYR A 122 25.82 -22.97 6.67
N PRO A 123 26.55 -22.04 7.33
CA PRO A 123 25.94 -20.82 7.86
C PRO A 123 25.40 -19.92 6.74
N VAL A 124 25.99 -19.91 5.54
CA VAL A 124 25.43 -19.18 4.39
C VAL A 124 24.07 -19.76 3.97
N ILE A 125 23.94 -21.09 3.91
CA ILE A 125 22.65 -21.74 3.64
C ILE A 125 21.63 -21.39 4.72
N LEU A 126 22.02 -21.47 6.01
CA LEU A 126 21.14 -21.13 7.12
C LEU A 126 20.67 -19.66 7.07
N LEU A 127 21.55 -18.73 6.70
CA LEU A 127 21.21 -17.32 6.50
C LEU A 127 20.13 -17.16 5.42
N PHE A 128 20.33 -17.76 4.24
CA PHE A 128 19.34 -17.71 3.16
C PHE A 128 18.02 -18.39 3.51
N VAL A 129 18.02 -19.40 4.39
CA VAL A 129 16.79 -20.00 4.92
C VAL A 129 16.13 -19.06 5.94
N GLY A 130 16.90 -18.40 6.80
CA GLY A 130 16.39 -17.44 7.79
C GLY A 130 15.69 -16.24 7.15
N LEU A 131 16.20 -15.76 6.01
CA LEU A 131 15.56 -14.69 5.23
C LEU A 131 14.17 -15.06 4.66
N ARG A 132 13.75 -16.33 4.70
CA ARG A 132 12.43 -16.78 4.22
C ARG A 132 11.30 -16.49 5.20
N LEU A 133 11.64 -16.01 6.39
CA LEU A 133 10.69 -15.72 7.45
C LEU A 133 9.77 -16.90 7.82
N ASP A 134 10.26 -18.14 7.65
CA ASP A 134 9.55 -19.39 7.94
C ASP A 134 10.24 -20.15 9.08
N LYS A 135 9.61 -20.14 10.27
CA LYS A 135 10.13 -20.75 11.50
C LYS A 135 10.34 -22.26 11.33
N GLY A 136 9.36 -22.95 10.76
CA GLY A 136 9.39 -24.42 10.65
C GLY A 136 10.52 -24.87 9.74
N LEU A 137 10.67 -24.18 8.61
CA LEU A 137 11.75 -24.45 7.67
C LEU A 137 13.14 -24.16 8.25
N LEU A 138 13.29 -23.07 9.02
CA LEU A 138 14.57 -22.73 9.63
C LEU A 138 14.97 -23.77 10.71
N VAL A 139 14.04 -24.18 11.56
CA VAL A 139 14.28 -25.25 12.56
C VAL A 139 14.70 -26.54 11.87
N TYR A 140 13.98 -26.93 10.82
CA TYR A 140 14.34 -28.11 10.01
C TYR A 140 15.75 -27.99 9.43
N ALA A 141 16.11 -26.83 8.85
CA ALA A 141 17.41 -26.62 8.24
C ALA A 141 18.55 -26.69 9.26
N ILE A 142 18.35 -26.15 10.47
CA ILE A 142 19.32 -26.25 11.58
C ILE A 142 19.51 -27.71 11.97
N ALA A 143 18.42 -28.44 12.20
CA ALA A 143 18.47 -29.86 12.58
C ALA A 143 19.17 -30.71 11.52
N LEU A 144 18.79 -30.55 10.24
CA LEU A 144 19.39 -31.30 9.14
C LEU A 144 20.87 -30.96 8.96
N THR A 145 21.24 -29.67 9.07
CA THR A 145 22.64 -29.23 8.98
C THR A 145 23.48 -29.88 10.07
N LEU A 146 23.03 -29.81 11.34
CA LEU A 146 23.76 -30.42 12.46
C LEU A 146 23.87 -31.93 12.30
N PHE A 147 22.80 -32.60 11.87
CA PHE A 147 22.81 -34.03 11.63
C PHE A 147 23.81 -34.42 10.53
N CYS A 148 23.70 -33.82 9.34
CA CYS A 148 24.57 -34.13 8.20
C CYS A 148 26.04 -33.78 8.47
N PHE A 149 26.29 -32.62 9.09
CA PHE A 149 27.64 -32.17 9.43
C PHE A 149 28.34 -33.12 10.42
N ASN A 150 27.63 -33.56 11.46
CA ASN A 150 28.19 -34.50 12.44
C ASN A 150 28.27 -35.92 11.90
N LEU A 151 27.28 -36.38 11.13
CA LEU A 151 27.31 -37.70 10.51
C LEU A 151 28.54 -37.86 9.60
N ALA A 152 28.82 -36.87 8.76
CA ALA A 152 29.99 -36.89 7.89
C ALA A 152 31.30 -36.98 8.69
N TYR A 153 31.42 -36.25 9.80
CA TYR A 153 32.56 -36.31 10.70
C TYR A 153 32.73 -37.70 11.31
N PHE A 154 31.69 -38.25 11.94
CA PHE A 154 31.77 -39.54 12.62
C PHE A 154 32.04 -40.72 11.67
N LEU A 155 31.50 -40.68 10.45
CA LEU A 155 31.80 -41.69 9.43
C LEU A 155 33.28 -41.69 9.03
N ARG A 156 33.95 -40.53 9.11
CA ARG A 156 35.37 -40.42 8.76
C ARG A 156 36.32 -40.51 9.94
N TYR A 157 35.88 -40.20 11.15
CA TYR A 157 36.72 -40.18 12.34
C TYR A 157 37.63 -41.43 12.51
N PRO A 158 37.16 -42.67 12.28
CA PRO A 158 38.00 -43.87 12.38
C PRO A 158 39.17 -43.93 11.38
N HIS A 159 39.08 -43.18 10.29
CA HIS A 159 40.09 -43.14 9.23
C HIS A 159 41.09 -41.99 9.40
N MET A 160 40.94 -41.15 10.42
CA MET A 160 41.86 -40.05 10.69
C MET A 160 43.08 -40.54 11.46
N ASN A 161 44.28 -40.09 11.06
CA ASN A 161 45.50 -40.40 11.79
C ASN A 161 45.47 -39.72 13.18
N PRO A 162 45.53 -40.47 14.30
CA PRO A 162 45.43 -39.92 15.65
C PRO A 162 46.47 -38.85 15.99
N ASP A 163 47.66 -38.93 15.39
CA ASP A 163 48.75 -38.00 15.67
C ASP A 163 48.52 -36.64 15.00
N LEU A 164 47.96 -36.63 13.79
CA LEU A 164 47.56 -35.40 13.11
C LEU A 164 46.35 -34.75 13.80
N VAL A 165 45.38 -35.54 14.27
CA VAL A 165 44.20 -35.02 14.97
C VAL A 165 44.61 -34.26 16.23
N ARG A 166 45.63 -34.73 16.96
CA ARG A 166 46.15 -34.05 18.16
C ARG A 166 46.93 -32.76 17.85
N GLN A 167 47.51 -32.64 16.67
CA GLN A 167 48.26 -31.45 16.26
C GLN A 167 47.36 -30.34 15.71
N VAL A 168 46.20 -30.69 15.14
CA VAL A 168 45.27 -29.74 14.56
C VAL A 168 44.16 -29.40 15.56
N VAL A 169 44.26 -28.21 16.16
CA VAL A 169 43.41 -27.64 17.24
C VAL A 169 41.89 -27.60 16.94
N SER A 170 41.45 -28.02 15.76
CA SER A 170 40.02 -28.02 15.38
C SER A 170 39.53 -29.34 14.74
N ALA A 171 40.37 -30.35 14.61
CA ALA A 171 40.01 -31.60 13.95
C ALA A 171 39.54 -32.70 14.92
N ASP A 172 39.82 -32.53 16.21
CA ASP A 172 39.40 -33.45 17.26
C ASP A 172 37.90 -33.34 17.55
N ILE A 173 37.42 -34.23 18.42
CA ILE A 173 36.01 -34.30 18.80
C ILE A 173 35.59 -32.98 19.46
N THR A 174 36.47 -32.38 20.27
CA THR A 174 36.21 -31.10 20.93
C THR A 174 35.99 -29.99 19.89
N GLY A 175 36.86 -29.90 18.88
CA GLY A 175 36.71 -28.96 17.77
C GLY A 175 35.41 -29.17 16.99
N GLN A 176 34.99 -30.42 16.78
CA GLN A 176 33.71 -30.73 16.13
C GLN A 176 32.50 -30.29 16.97
N VAL A 177 32.56 -30.46 18.30
CA VAL A 177 31.54 -29.99 19.24
C VAL A 177 31.45 -28.46 19.20
N PHE A 178 32.58 -27.75 19.25
CA PHE A 178 32.61 -26.28 19.14
C PHE A 178 31.97 -25.77 17.85
N LYS A 179 32.27 -26.40 16.70
CA LYS A 179 31.66 -26.05 15.41
C LYS A 179 30.16 -26.29 15.39
N SER A 180 29.70 -27.38 16.00
CA SER A 180 28.27 -27.69 16.13
C SER A 180 27.54 -26.69 17.03
N ILE A 181 28.16 -26.28 18.15
CA ILE A 181 27.64 -25.23 19.03
C ILE A 181 27.55 -23.91 18.26
N PHE A 182 28.57 -23.55 17.48
CA PHE A 182 28.55 -22.33 16.67
C PHE A 182 27.43 -22.35 15.63
N LEU A 183 27.27 -23.45 14.89
CA LEU A 183 26.18 -23.61 13.91
C LEU A 183 24.80 -23.55 14.56
N LEU A 184 24.63 -24.19 15.72
CA LEU A 184 23.39 -24.12 16.50
C LEU A 184 23.12 -22.68 16.97
N GLY A 185 24.13 -22.03 17.56
CA GLY A 185 24.03 -20.65 18.03
C GLY A 185 23.70 -19.66 16.90
N PHE A 186 24.35 -19.80 15.74
CA PHE A 186 24.03 -19.02 14.55
C PHE A 186 22.58 -19.25 14.09
N GLY A 187 22.13 -20.50 14.06
CA GLY A 187 20.74 -20.85 13.77
C GLY A 187 19.73 -20.26 14.77
N LEU A 188 20.04 -20.31 16.06
CA LEU A 188 19.21 -19.73 17.12
C LEU A 188 19.15 -18.19 17.03
N SER A 189 20.27 -17.54 16.70
CA SER A 189 20.30 -16.09 16.43
C SER A 189 19.40 -15.70 15.26
N LEU A 190 19.38 -16.48 14.18
CA LEU A 190 18.44 -16.27 13.07
C LEU A 190 16.98 -16.47 13.48
N LEU A 191 16.70 -17.46 14.35
CA LEU A 191 15.36 -17.65 14.92
C LEU A 191 14.93 -16.47 15.80
N PHE A 192 15.86 -15.88 16.54
CA PHE A 192 15.61 -14.66 17.32
C PHE A 192 15.28 -13.48 16.41
N ILE A 193 16.11 -13.22 15.39
CA ILE A 193 15.87 -12.18 14.37
C ILE A 193 14.47 -12.36 13.78
N HIS A 194 14.12 -13.59 13.42
CA HIS A 194 12.81 -13.89 12.85
C HIS A 194 11.64 -13.63 13.81
N ARG A 195 11.82 -13.91 15.12
CA ARG A 195 10.81 -13.53 16.14
C ARG A 195 10.68 -12.02 16.24
N THR A 196 11.78 -11.29 16.23
CA THR A 196 11.79 -9.82 16.32
C THR A 196 11.13 -9.17 15.11
N ILE A 197 11.48 -9.61 13.89
CA ILE A 197 10.86 -9.12 12.66
C ILE A 197 9.35 -9.36 12.71
N ARG A 198 8.91 -10.56 13.09
CA ARG A 198 7.47 -10.86 13.18
C ARG A 198 6.76 -9.96 14.19
N ARG A 199 7.33 -9.78 15.39
CA ARG A 199 6.75 -8.90 16.42
C ARG A 199 6.65 -7.46 15.92
N LEU A 200 7.72 -6.94 15.33
CA LEU A 200 7.74 -5.58 14.79
C LEU A 200 6.66 -5.40 13.72
N VAL A 201 6.54 -6.37 12.81
CA VAL A 201 5.55 -6.34 11.72
C VAL A 201 4.12 -6.42 12.28
N GLU A 202 3.86 -7.26 13.28
CA GLU A 202 2.57 -7.35 13.97
C GLU A 202 2.22 -6.05 14.72
N GLU A 203 3.18 -5.44 15.41
CA GLU A 203 3.00 -4.16 16.12
C GLU A 203 2.74 -3.01 15.15
N GLN A 204 3.47 -2.92 14.04
CA GLN A 204 3.25 -1.91 13.00
C GLN A 204 1.86 -2.04 12.36
N ALA A 205 1.39 -3.28 12.15
CA ALA A 205 0.04 -3.52 11.63
C ALA A 205 -1.05 -3.05 12.60
N ALA A 206 -0.90 -3.35 13.89
CA ALA A 206 -1.83 -2.90 14.92
C ALA A 206 -1.88 -1.36 15.02
N MET A 207 -0.71 -0.71 15.01
CA MET A 207 -0.59 0.75 15.01
C MET A 207 -1.26 1.40 13.78
N PHE A 208 -1.14 0.76 12.61
CA PHE A 208 -1.74 1.27 11.39
C PHE A 208 -3.28 1.19 11.45
N GLN A 209 -3.83 0.09 11.95
CA GLN A 209 -5.28 -0.06 12.13
C GLN A 209 -5.86 0.95 13.12
N GLU A 210 -5.18 1.20 14.25
CA GLU A 210 -5.63 2.20 15.23
C GLU A 210 -5.63 3.63 14.66
N ARG A 211 -4.61 3.96 13.85
CA ARG A 211 -4.57 5.25 13.14
C ARG A 211 -5.71 5.37 12.13
N GLN A 212 -5.97 4.34 11.33
CA GLN A 212 -7.09 4.34 10.39
C GLN A 212 -8.43 4.55 11.10
N ALA A 213 -8.68 3.82 12.20
CA ALA A 213 -9.91 3.97 12.97
C ALA A 213 -10.05 5.38 13.59
N THR A 214 -8.93 6.00 13.98
CA THR A 214 -8.93 7.37 14.51
C THR A 214 -9.19 8.41 13.42
N GLU A 215 -8.56 8.25 12.25
CA GLU A 215 -8.80 9.11 11.09
C GLU A 215 -10.26 9.02 10.62
N GLU A 216 -10.84 7.82 10.54
CA GLU A 216 -12.24 7.63 10.18
C GLU A 216 -13.20 8.30 11.17
N ARG A 217 -12.95 8.20 12.48
CA ARG A 217 -13.74 8.90 13.50
C ARG A 217 -13.62 10.42 13.37
N HIS A 218 -12.42 10.91 13.09
CA HIS A 218 -12.18 12.34 12.93
C HIS A 218 -12.89 12.87 11.68
N LEU A 219 -12.80 12.14 10.56
CA LEU A 219 -13.51 12.46 9.32
C LEU A 219 -15.03 12.47 9.53
N ALA A 220 -15.60 11.45 10.18
CA ALA A 220 -17.04 11.41 10.46
C ALA A 220 -17.50 12.60 11.34
N THR A 221 -16.65 13.01 12.29
CA THR A 221 -16.93 14.19 13.13
C THR A 221 -16.89 15.48 12.31
N LEU A 222 -15.89 15.64 11.44
CA LEU A 222 -15.76 16.79 10.56
C LEU A 222 -16.93 16.86 9.55
N GLU A 223 -17.32 15.74 8.96
CA GLU A 223 -18.47 15.66 8.05
C GLU A 223 -19.76 16.08 8.75
N ALA A 224 -19.99 15.63 9.99
CA ALA A 224 -21.14 16.06 10.79
C ALA A 224 -21.11 17.58 11.08
N GLN A 225 -19.94 18.13 11.42
CA GLN A 225 -19.77 19.56 11.64
C GLN A 225 -20.00 20.38 10.37
N VAL A 226 -19.47 19.93 9.23
CA VAL A 226 -19.69 20.58 7.93
C VAL A 226 -21.17 20.54 7.58
N ALA A 227 -21.85 19.41 7.71
CA ALA A 227 -23.28 19.29 7.45
C ALA A 227 -24.11 20.25 8.33
N GLN A 228 -23.79 20.32 9.63
CA GLN A 228 -24.44 21.26 10.55
C GLN A 228 -24.21 22.71 10.13
N ARG A 229 -22.96 23.10 9.85
CA ARG A 229 -22.63 24.47 9.42
C ARG A 229 -23.30 24.82 8.09
N THR A 230 -23.32 23.91 7.13
CA THR A 230 -24.01 24.11 5.85
C THR A 230 -25.51 24.33 6.07
N GLN A 231 -26.14 23.59 6.98
CA GLN A 231 -27.55 23.78 7.33
C GLN A 231 -27.79 25.14 8.00
N GLU A 232 -26.99 25.52 9.01
CA GLU A 232 -27.05 26.83 9.67
C GLU A 232 -26.91 27.99 8.67
N LEU A 233 -25.91 27.90 7.78
CA LEU A 233 -25.67 28.88 6.72
C LEU A 233 -26.86 28.96 5.76
N SER A 234 -27.44 27.81 5.37
CA SER A 234 -28.58 27.78 4.46
C SER A 234 -29.83 28.43 5.08
N GLN A 235 -30.09 28.17 6.36
CA GLN A 235 -31.20 28.74 7.12
C GLN A 235 -31.03 30.26 7.24
N ALA A 236 -29.86 30.72 7.70
CA ALA A 236 -29.57 32.14 7.82
C ALA A 236 -29.66 32.88 6.46
N ASN A 237 -29.27 32.23 5.37
CA ASN A 237 -29.41 32.81 4.03
C ASN A 237 -30.89 32.93 3.62
N GLN A 238 -31.72 31.93 3.94
CA GLN A 238 -33.16 31.99 3.70
C GLN A 238 -33.82 33.10 4.52
N ASP A 239 -33.53 33.19 5.82
CA ASP A 239 -34.07 34.22 6.71
C ASP A 239 -33.67 35.62 6.22
N LEU A 240 -32.40 35.80 5.82
CA LEU A 240 -31.92 37.07 5.27
C LEU A 240 -32.64 37.44 3.96
N ARG A 241 -32.86 36.46 3.07
CA ARG A 241 -33.62 36.69 1.82
C ARG A 241 -35.06 37.07 2.09
N GLN A 242 -35.71 36.44 3.08
CA GLN A 242 -37.08 36.75 3.46
C GLN A 242 -37.17 38.16 4.05
N ALA A 243 -36.31 38.51 5.00
CA ALA A 243 -36.27 39.86 5.58
C ALA A 243 -36.01 40.93 4.50
N LEU A 244 -35.12 40.67 3.54
CA LEU A 244 -34.89 41.56 2.40
C LEU A 244 -36.13 41.70 1.51
N ALA A 245 -36.90 40.62 1.30
CA ALA A 245 -38.14 40.66 0.54
C ALA A 245 -39.23 41.46 1.27
N GLU A 246 -39.36 41.29 2.59
CA GLU A 246 -40.28 42.05 3.43
C GLU A 246 -39.94 43.55 3.40
N VAL A 247 -38.68 43.92 3.63
CA VAL A 247 -38.22 45.31 3.54
C VAL A 247 -38.51 45.91 2.17
N LYS A 248 -38.27 45.17 1.08
CA LYS A 248 -38.62 45.62 -0.28
C LYS A 248 -40.12 45.85 -0.45
N ALA A 249 -40.96 44.93 0.03
CA ALA A 249 -42.42 45.07 -0.03
C ALA A 249 -42.92 46.27 0.79
N LEU A 250 -42.42 46.46 2.01
CA LEU A 250 -42.72 47.60 2.86
C LEU A 250 -42.25 48.93 2.26
N SER A 251 -41.08 48.97 1.64
CA SER A 251 -40.57 50.15 0.93
C SER A 251 -41.37 50.51 -0.34
N GLY A 252 -42.19 49.59 -0.86
CA GLY A 252 -43.07 49.84 -2.00
C GLY A 252 -44.43 50.48 -1.65
N LEU A 253 -44.75 50.65 -0.36
CA LEU A 253 -46.01 51.26 0.08
C LEU A 253 -45.92 52.79 -0.02
N LEU A 254 -46.59 53.36 -1.00
CA LEU A 254 -46.70 54.81 -1.16
C LEU A 254 -47.92 55.34 -0.40
N PRO A 255 -47.74 56.13 0.69
CA PRO A 255 -48.87 56.70 1.41
C PRO A 255 -49.53 57.78 0.56
N ILE A 256 -50.73 57.49 0.07
CA ILE A 256 -51.54 58.41 -0.74
C ILE A 256 -52.63 59.04 0.15
N CYS A 257 -52.79 60.37 0.05
CA CYS A 257 -53.87 61.07 0.74
C CYS A 257 -55.23 60.65 0.15
N SER A 258 -56.15 60.18 1.00
CA SER A 258 -57.46 59.69 0.57
C SER A 258 -58.29 60.75 -0.15
N HIS A 259 -58.12 62.03 0.22
CA HIS A 259 -58.88 63.16 -0.31
C HIS A 259 -58.26 63.77 -1.59
N CYS A 260 -56.98 64.14 -1.55
CA CYS A 260 -56.34 64.90 -2.64
C CYS A 260 -55.32 64.08 -3.48
N LYS A 261 -55.18 62.78 -3.21
CA LYS A 261 -54.32 61.82 -3.94
C LYS A 261 -52.82 62.15 -4.03
N LYS A 262 -52.34 63.15 -3.28
CA LYS A 262 -50.90 63.42 -3.12
C LYS A 262 -50.20 62.24 -2.44
N ILE A 263 -48.95 61.99 -2.81
CA ILE A 263 -48.06 61.02 -2.14
C ILE A 263 -47.25 61.74 -1.08
N ARG A 264 -47.12 61.12 0.11
CA ARG A 264 -46.18 61.56 1.13
C ARG A 264 -44.81 60.92 0.92
N ASP A 265 -43.76 61.73 0.91
CA ASP A 265 -42.37 61.27 0.81
C ASP A 265 -41.77 60.88 2.18
N ASP A 266 -40.54 60.36 2.13
CA ASP A 266 -39.78 59.89 3.31
C ASP A 266 -39.45 61.01 4.31
N GLN A 267 -39.48 62.28 3.86
CA GLN A 267 -39.28 63.47 4.70
C GLN A 267 -40.60 63.98 5.30
N GLY A 268 -41.73 63.37 4.93
CA GLY A 268 -43.06 63.71 5.42
C GLY A 268 -43.81 64.76 4.61
N TYR A 269 -43.28 65.21 3.48
CA TYR A 269 -43.94 66.21 2.63
C TYR A 269 -44.91 65.56 1.65
N TRP A 270 -46.04 66.24 1.42
CA TRP A 270 -47.05 65.81 0.45
C TRP A 270 -46.79 66.44 -0.92
N GLN A 271 -46.54 65.62 -1.92
CA GLN A 271 -46.31 66.04 -3.30
C GLN A 271 -47.28 65.39 -4.29
N ALA A 272 -47.46 66.01 -5.45
CA ALA A 272 -48.27 65.46 -6.53
C ALA A 272 -47.67 64.13 -7.02
N LEU A 273 -48.54 63.21 -7.45
CA LEU A 273 -48.19 61.85 -7.85
C LEU A 273 -47.11 61.83 -8.95
N GLU A 274 -47.29 62.68 -9.96
CA GLU A 274 -46.41 62.82 -11.11
C GLU A 274 -45.00 63.26 -10.68
N LYS A 275 -44.94 64.22 -9.75
CA LYS A 275 -43.67 64.71 -9.20
C LYS A 275 -42.94 63.63 -8.41
N TYR A 276 -43.68 62.86 -7.62
CA TYR A 276 -43.11 61.76 -6.83
C TYR A 276 -42.53 60.67 -7.74
N ILE A 277 -43.31 60.19 -8.72
CA ILE A 277 -42.89 59.10 -9.61
C ILE A 277 -41.76 59.53 -10.53
N ALA A 278 -41.79 60.76 -11.07
CA ALA A 278 -40.71 61.28 -11.92
C ALA A 278 -39.37 61.40 -11.16
N ALA A 279 -39.42 61.66 -9.84
CA ALA A 279 -38.22 61.73 -9.02
C ALA A 279 -37.66 60.35 -8.58
N HIS A 280 -38.51 59.32 -8.51
CA HIS A 280 -38.17 57.99 -7.98
C HIS A 280 -38.20 56.87 -9.03
N SER A 281 -38.38 57.19 -10.31
CA SER A 281 -38.37 56.24 -11.42
C SER A 281 -37.79 56.88 -12.68
N GLN A 282 -37.58 56.08 -13.72
CA GLN A 282 -37.18 56.58 -15.04
C GLN A 282 -38.38 56.99 -15.91
N ALA A 283 -39.57 57.19 -15.33
CA ALA A 283 -40.77 57.53 -16.07
C ALA A 283 -40.86 59.04 -16.39
N SER A 284 -41.22 59.36 -17.63
CA SER A 284 -41.51 60.73 -18.09
C SER A 284 -43.02 60.89 -18.29
N PHE A 285 -43.59 61.97 -17.77
CA PHE A 285 -45.02 62.26 -17.89
C PHE A 285 -45.30 63.28 -19.01
N SER A 286 -46.25 62.95 -19.89
CA SER A 286 -46.91 63.91 -20.77
C SER A 286 -48.32 64.18 -20.26
N HIS A 287 -48.83 65.39 -20.49
CA HIS A 287 -50.20 65.75 -20.12
C HIS A 287 -51.06 65.69 -21.39
N GLY A 288 -52.10 64.86 -21.36
CA GLY A 288 -53.11 64.76 -22.39
C GLY A 288 -54.50 64.70 -21.76
N VAL A 289 -55.53 65.06 -22.53
CA VAL A 289 -56.93 64.95 -22.11
C VAL A 289 -57.49 63.70 -22.77
N CYS A 290 -58.07 62.78 -22.00
CA CYS A 290 -58.72 61.61 -22.59
C CYS A 290 -60.01 62.03 -23.32
N PRO A 291 -60.46 61.25 -24.32
CA PRO A 291 -61.70 61.53 -25.05
C PRO A 291 -62.92 61.81 -24.16
N GLU A 292 -63.06 61.06 -23.07
CA GLU A 292 -64.16 61.20 -22.11
C GLU A 292 -64.14 62.56 -21.42
N CYS A 293 -62.99 62.94 -20.84
CA CYS A 293 -62.82 64.24 -20.19
C CYS A 293 -62.90 65.41 -21.18
N LEU A 294 -62.52 65.21 -22.44
CA LEU A 294 -62.62 66.23 -23.47
C LEU A 294 -64.08 66.57 -23.76
N VAL A 295 -64.95 65.54 -23.89
CA VAL A 295 -66.39 65.73 -24.09
C VAL A 295 -67.05 66.36 -22.85
N GLU A 296 -66.65 65.92 -21.66
CA GLU A 296 -67.25 66.39 -20.41
C GLU A 296 -66.89 67.83 -20.07
N HIS A 297 -65.61 68.21 -20.20
CA HIS A 297 -65.11 69.53 -19.76
C HIS A 297 -64.93 70.54 -20.89
N TYR A 298 -64.86 70.08 -22.14
CA TYR A 298 -64.73 70.92 -23.34
C TYR A 298 -65.73 70.49 -24.42
N PRO A 299 -67.04 70.47 -24.11
CA PRO A 299 -68.07 69.93 -25.00
C PRO A 299 -68.09 70.62 -26.37
N GLU A 300 -67.73 71.90 -26.43
CA GLU A 300 -67.63 72.69 -27.67
C GLU A 300 -66.48 72.29 -28.62
N TYR A 301 -65.49 71.54 -28.13
CA TYR A 301 -64.37 71.01 -28.90
C TYR A 301 -64.42 69.48 -29.05
N GLY A 302 -65.23 68.79 -28.25
CA GLY A 302 -65.36 67.33 -28.24
C GLY A 302 -65.80 66.75 -29.58
N ASP A 303 -66.81 67.34 -30.21
CA ASP A 303 -67.37 66.86 -31.49
C ASP A 303 -66.40 67.02 -32.67
N ILE A 304 -65.51 68.01 -32.62
CA ILE A 304 -64.54 68.32 -33.70
C ILE A 304 -63.30 67.43 -33.58
N ILE A 305 -62.75 67.29 -32.38
CA ILE A 305 -61.48 66.58 -32.15
C ILE A 305 -61.65 65.05 -32.20
N LEU A 306 -62.83 64.54 -31.81
CA LEU A 306 -63.14 63.10 -31.86
C LEU A 306 -63.52 62.59 -33.26
N ALA A 307 -63.84 63.49 -34.20
CA ALA A 307 -64.11 63.12 -35.59
C ALA A 307 -62.82 62.92 -36.42
N GLU A 308 -61.70 63.54 -36.03
CA GLU A 308 -60.42 63.52 -36.76
C GLU A 308 -59.36 62.58 -36.17
N THR A 309 -59.61 61.96 -35.01
CA THR A 309 -58.67 61.03 -34.37
C THR A 309 -58.98 59.57 -34.75
N PRO A 310 -58.07 58.84 -35.42
CA PRO A 310 -58.29 57.41 -35.68
C PRO A 310 -58.28 56.63 -34.36
N ALA A 311 -59.22 55.68 -34.21
CA ALA A 311 -59.35 54.84 -33.03
C ALA A 311 -58.02 54.15 -32.67
N PRO A 312 -57.65 54.06 -31.38
CA PRO A 312 -56.42 53.38 -30.98
C PRO A 312 -56.48 51.90 -31.38
N ASP A 313 -55.43 51.43 -32.06
CA ASP A 313 -55.23 50.02 -32.42
C ASP A 313 -55.26 49.18 -31.13
N LYS A 314 -56.31 48.36 -30.97
CA LYS A 314 -56.43 47.41 -29.86
C LYS A 314 -55.46 46.26 -30.10
N LYS A 315 -54.19 46.44 -29.74
CA LYS A 315 -53.25 45.34 -29.53
C LYS A 315 -52.94 45.23 -28.05
N GLY A 316 -53.50 44.17 -27.46
CA GLY A 316 -53.02 43.60 -26.19
C GLY A 316 -51.76 42.76 -26.41
#